data_AF-A0A0D8HEF6-F1
#
_entry.id   AF-A0A0D8HEF6-F1
#
_cell.length_a   1.000
_cell.length_b   1.000
_cell.length_c   1.000
_cell.angle_alpha   90.00
_cell.angle_beta   90.00
_cell.angle_gamma   90.00
#
_symmetry.space_group_name_H-M   'P 1'
#
loop_
_entity.id
_entity.type
_entity.pdbx_description
1 polymer ?
#
loop_
_entity_poly.entity_id
_entity_poly.type
_entity_poly.pdbx_seq_one_letter_code
_entity_poly.pdbx_strand_id
1 'polypeptide(L)'
;MCTFETYFMPYPEENVAQCFEYLLASNSRIHPMSFSIGIEDAIFITGTCPTSNFTRNQLEEYAGAQLQYSDEIFPIAMSIGYESRYRRSRAF
;
A
#
# COMPACT_ATOMS: atom_id res chain seq x y z
N MET A 1 -17.36 -3.25 12.85
CA MET A 1 -15.97 -3.07 12.40
C MET A 1 -16.02 -2.06 11.28
N CYS A 2 -15.26 -0.97 11.39
CA CYS A 2 -15.10 -0.02 10.30
C CYS A 2 -13.93 -0.49 9.44
N THR A 3 -14.13 -0.56 8.12
CA THR A 3 -13.11 -0.88 7.13
C THR A 3 -12.70 0.41 6.45
N PHE A 4 -11.41 0.61 6.28
CA PHE A 4 -10.88 1.69 5.45
C PHE A 4 -9.89 1.11 4.46
N GLU A 5 -9.86 1.72 3.29
CA GLU A 5 -9.00 1.33 2.19
C GLU A 5 -8.45 2.58 1.53
N THR A 6 -7.23 2.49 1.00
CA THR A 6 -6.65 3.56 0.21
C THR A 6 -5.90 2.97 -0.95
N TYR A 7 -6.16 3.56 -2.11
CA TYR A 7 -5.46 3.24 -3.34
C TYR A 7 -3.95 3.49 -3.18
N PHE A 8 -3.13 2.49 -3.48
CA PHE A 8 -1.69 2.58 -3.38
C PHE A 8 -1.04 2.65 -4.77
N MET A 9 -1.33 1.69 -5.65
CA MET A 9 -0.84 1.68 -7.02
C MET A 9 -1.77 0.86 -7.93
N PRO A 10 -1.74 1.07 -9.25
CA PRO A 10 -2.49 0.23 -10.18
C PRO A 10 -1.87 -1.17 -10.25
N TYR A 11 -2.52 -2.08 -10.95
CA TYR A 11 -1.95 -3.38 -11.24
C TYR A 11 -0.56 -3.25 -11.90
N PRO A 12 0.50 -3.91 -11.38
CA PRO A 12 1.85 -3.79 -11.91
C PRO A 12 1.91 -4.23 -13.39
N GLU A 13 2.58 -3.44 -14.23
CA GLU A 13 2.73 -3.74 -15.67
C GLU A 13 3.93 -4.68 -15.93
N GLU A 14 4.93 -4.64 -15.05
CA GLU A 14 6.21 -5.36 -15.16
C GLU A 14 6.49 -6.13 -13.87
N ASN A 15 7.27 -7.21 -13.96
CA ASN A 15 7.71 -8.02 -12.81
C ASN A 15 6.59 -8.35 -11.79
N VAL A 16 5.38 -8.64 -12.28
CA VAL A 16 4.14 -8.78 -11.48
C VAL A 16 4.31 -9.68 -10.25
N ALA A 17 4.82 -10.90 -10.46
CA ALA A 17 5.00 -11.87 -9.38
C ALA A 17 5.95 -11.33 -8.29
N GLN A 18 7.06 -10.72 -8.70
CA GLN A 18 8.04 -10.13 -7.79
C GLN A 18 7.45 -8.92 -7.03
N CYS A 19 6.62 -8.11 -7.70
CA CYS A 19 5.91 -7.00 -7.06
C CYS A 19 4.96 -7.52 -5.97
N PHE A 20 4.15 -8.54 -6.28
CA PHE A 20 3.27 -9.14 -5.29
C PHE A 20 4.01 -9.86 -4.15
N GLU A 21 5.10 -10.56 -4.43
CA GLU A 21 5.96 -11.16 -3.39
C GLU A 21 6.48 -10.11 -2.41
N TYR A 22 6.96 -8.98 -2.94
CA TYR A 22 7.45 -7.87 -2.12
C TYR A 22 6.35 -7.26 -1.24
N LEU A 23 5.16 -7.02 -1.81
CA LEU A 23 4.02 -6.46 -1.08
C LEU A 23 3.51 -7.45 -0.01
N LEU A 24 3.41 -8.73 -0.34
CA LEU A 24 3.00 -9.77 0.60
C LEU A 24 4.01 -9.93 1.74
N ALA A 25 5.31 -9.89 1.45
CA ALA A 25 6.35 -9.91 2.47
C ALA A 25 6.26 -8.68 3.39
N SER A 26 5.93 -7.52 2.83
CA SER A 26 5.78 -6.27 3.56
C SER A 26 4.63 -6.29 4.58
N ASN A 27 3.59 -7.10 4.35
CA ASN A 27 2.47 -7.27 5.29
C ASN A 27 2.90 -7.77 6.67
N SER A 28 4.06 -8.43 6.80
CA SER A 28 4.61 -8.83 8.10
C SER A 28 5.11 -7.67 8.97
N ARG A 29 5.32 -6.49 8.36
CA ARG A 29 5.92 -5.31 9.01
C ARG A 29 4.94 -4.15 9.21
N ILE A 30 3.82 -4.16 8.50
CA ILE A 30 2.81 -3.10 8.57
C ILE A 30 1.60 -3.60 9.37
N HIS A 31 1.19 -2.82 10.37
CA HIS A 31 0.04 -3.13 11.22
C HIS A 31 -0.59 -1.81 11.70
N PRO A 32 -1.93 -1.75 11.88
CA PRO A 32 -2.92 -2.82 11.73
C PRO A 32 -3.45 -2.97 10.29
N MET A 33 -2.68 -2.54 9.30
CA MET A 33 -3.04 -2.56 7.87
C MET A 33 -2.35 -3.70 7.12
N SER A 34 -2.80 -3.95 5.89
CA SER A 34 -2.18 -4.89 4.96
C SER A 34 -2.40 -4.46 3.51
N PHE A 35 -1.50 -4.85 2.61
CA PHE A 35 -1.73 -4.80 1.18
C PHE A 35 -2.73 -5.86 0.74
N SER A 36 -3.64 -5.45 -0.14
CA SER A 36 -4.70 -6.28 -0.72
C SER A 36 -4.97 -5.87 -2.16
N ILE A 37 -5.52 -6.80 -2.94
CA ILE A 37 -5.96 -6.54 -4.32
C ILE A 37 -7.43 -6.12 -4.26
N GLY A 38 -7.73 -4.97 -4.86
CA GLY A 38 -9.07 -4.39 -4.93
C GLY A 38 -9.66 -4.42 -6.33
N ILE A 39 -10.52 -3.44 -6.62
CA ILE A 39 -11.18 -3.29 -7.92
C ILE A 39 -10.14 -3.03 -9.01
N GLU A 40 -10.38 -3.57 -10.21
CA GLU A 40 -9.46 -3.47 -11.37
C GLU A 40 -8.05 -4.03 -11.09
N ASP A 41 -7.95 -5.01 -10.19
CA ASP A 41 -6.70 -5.62 -9.74
C ASP A 41 -5.67 -4.61 -9.17
N ALA A 42 -6.14 -3.41 -8.81
CA ALA A 42 -5.31 -2.39 -8.20
C ALA A 42 -4.94 -2.78 -6.77
N ILE A 43 -3.81 -2.27 -6.30
CA ILE A 43 -3.29 -2.57 -4.97
C ILE A 43 -3.75 -1.48 -4.00
N PHE A 44 -4.29 -1.92 -2.87
CA PHE A 44 -4.78 -1.06 -1.79
C PHE A 44 -4.04 -1.38 -0.49
N ILE A 45 -3.91 -0.37 0.36
CA ILE A 45 -3.66 -0.57 1.79
C ILE A 45 -5.02 -0.61 2.47
N THR A 46 -5.34 -1.73 3.12
CA THR A 46 -6.60 -1.96 3.81
C THR A 46 -6.38 -2.16 5.30
N GLY A 47 -7.31 -1.67 6.11
CA GLY A 47 -7.29 -1.83 7.56
C GLY A 47 -8.70 -1.95 8.13
N THR A 48 -8.79 -2.59 9.29
CA THR A 48 -10.04 -2.74 10.03
C THR A 48 -9.89 -2.21 11.44
N CYS A 49 -10.89 -1.49 11.94
CA CYS A 49 -10.91 -1.02 13.31
C CYS A 49 -12.25 -1.29 14.05
N PRO A 50 -12.21 -1.48 15.38
CA PRO A 50 -13.43 -1.63 16.18
C PRO A 50 -14.25 -0.35 16.23
N THR A 51 -15.48 -0.38 15.72
CA THR A 51 -16.38 0.78 15.67
C THR A 51 -16.76 1.30 17.07
N SER A 52 -16.77 0.41 18.08
CA SER A 52 -17.25 0.75 19.43
C SER A 52 -16.31 1.69 20.21
N ASN A 53 -15.01 1.72 19.88
CA ASN A 53 -13.99 2.49 20.62
C ASN A 53 -13.06 3.31 19.70
N PHE A 54 -13.45 3.55 18.44
CA PHE A 54 -12.60 4.28 17.51
C PHE A 54 -12.62 5.78 17.82
N THR A 55 -11.48 6.30 18.25
CA THR A 55 -11.29 7.71 18.59
C THR A 55 -10.70 8.49 17.42
N ARG A 56 -10.83 9.82 17.46
CA ARG A 56 -10.17 10.72 16.50
C ARG A 56 -8.65 10.52 16.47
N ASN A 57 -8.02 10.34 17.64
CA ASN A 57 -6.57 10.14 17.72
C ASN A 57 -6.13 8.85 17.00
N GLN A 58 -6.90 7.77 17.12
CA GLN A 58 -6.61 6.52 16.40
C GLN A 58 -6.80 6.67 14.89
N LEU A 59 -7.77 7.48 14.45
CA LEU A 59 -7.92 7.80 13.04
C LEU A 59 -6.70 8.54 12.50
N GLU A 60 -6.23 9.55 13.22
CA GLU A 60 -5.04 10.32 12.85
C GLU A 60 -3.78 9.44 12.85
N GLU A 61 -3.64 8.53 13.83
CA GLU A 61 -2.56 7.54 13.88
C GLU A 61 -2.59 6.60 12.67
N TYR A 62 -3.76 6.05 12.33
CA TYR A 62 -3.89 5.14 11.18
C TYR A 62 -3.66 5.85 9.85
N ALA A 63 -4.17 7.08 9.70
CA ALA A 63 -3.90 7.90 8.52
C ALA A 63 -2.41 8.23 8.38
N GLY A 64 -1.75 8.57 9.49
CA GLY A 64 -0.30 8.82 9.52
C GLY A 64 0.51 7.58 9.17
N ALA A 65 0.18 6.43 9.76
CA ALA A 65 0.83 5.16 9.46
C ALA A 65 0.64 4.76 7.99
N GLN A 66 -0.55 4.97 7.43
CA GLN A 66 -0.83 4.67 6.03
C GLN A 66 0.02 5.52 5.08
N LEU A 67 0.15 6.83 5.37
CA LEU A 67 1.00 7.73 4.59
C LEU A 67 2.47 7.30 4.69
N GLN A 68 2.95 6.99 5.90
CA GLN A 68 4.32 6.53 6.11
C GLN A 68 4.61 5.23 5.33
N TYR A 69 3.72 4.23 5.44
CA TYR A 69 3.89 2.97 4.71
C TYR A 69 3.85 3.18 3.20
N SER A 70 2.99 4.09 2.73
CA SER A 70 2.96 4.47 1.33
C SER A 70 4.30 5.04 0.90
N ASP A 71 4.83 6.04 1.60
CA ASP A 71 6.09 6.71 1.23
C ASP A 71 7.31 5.77 1.27
N GLU A 72 7.35 4.84 2.22
CA GLU A 72 8.44 3.88 2.34
C GLU A 72 8.41 2.80 1.24
N ILE A 73 7.23 2.30 0.91
CA ILE A 73 7.07 1.09 0.09
C ILE A 73 6.84 1.45 -1.40
N PHE A 74 6.20 2.58 -1.67
CA PHE A 74 5.85 3.01 -3.03
C PHE A 74 7.04 3.11 -3.98
N PRO A 75 8.19 3.74 -3.62
CA PRO A 75 9.33 3.83 -4.53
C PRO A 75 9.85 2.46 -4.96
N ILE A 76 9.90 1.50 -4.03
CA ILE A 76 10.40 0.15 -4.28
C ILE A 76 9.38 -0.62 -5.13
N ALA A 77 8.10 -0.61 -4.73
CA ALA A 77 7.04 -1.27 -5.48
C ALA A 77 6.92 -0.76 -6.92
N MET A 78 7.00 0.57 -7.13
CA MET A 78 7.00 1.17 -8.46
C MET A 78 8.25 0.84 -9.28
N SER A 79 9.42 0.75 -8.62
CA SER A 79 10.65 0.35 -9.32
C SER A 79 10.62 -1.09 -9.83
N ILE A 80 9.86 -1.97 -9.16
CA ILE A 80 9.64 -3.36 -9.57
C ILE A 80 8.51 -3.43 -10.62
N GLY A 81 7.34 -2.87 -10.29
CA GLY A 81 6.09 -3.01 -11.03
C GLY A 81 5.96 -2.16 -12.30
N TYR A 82 6.80 -1.12 -12.43
CA TYR A 82 6.80 -0.16 -13.55
C TYR A 82 8.23 0.24 -13.92
N GLU A 83 9.16 -0.70 -13.86
CA GLU A 83 10.60 -0.47 -14.02
C GLU A 83 10.95 0.46 -15.20
N SER A 84 10.36 0.22 -16.37
CA SER A 84 10.62 0.98 -17.60
C SER A 84 10.15 2.44 -17.50
N ARG A 85 9.01 2.71 -16.85
CA ARG A 85 8.45 4.06 -16.65
C ARG A 85 9.13 4.78 -15.50
N TYR A 86 9.42 4.07 -14.41
CA TYR A 86 10.07 4.61 -13.22
C TYR A 86 11.52 5.01 -13.49
N ARG A 87 12.23 4.27 -14.34
CA ARG A 87 13.60 4.63 -14.76
C ARG A 87 13.62 5.92 -15.61
N ARG A 88 12.59 6.20 -16.41
CA ARG A 88 12.48 7.45 -17.19
C ARG A 88 12.23 8.68 -16.32
N SER A 89 11.48 8.57 -15.23
CA SER A 89 11.18 9.73 -14.37
C SER A 89 12.37 10.18 -13.52
N ARG A 90 13.30 9.27 -13.21
CA ARG A 90 14.56 9.55 -12.50
C ARG A 90 15.71 10.03 -13.38
N ALA A 91 15.49 10.18 -14.69
CA ALA A 91 16.51 10.64 -15.64
C ALA A 91 16.56 12.17 -15.81
N PHE A 92 15.98 12.93 -14.87
CA PHE A 92 15.96 14.39 -14.84
C PHE A 92 16.59 14.93 -13.56
#